data_AF-A0A367QUE4-F1
#
_entry.id   AF-A0A367QUE4-F1
#
_cell.length_a   1.000
_cell.length_b   1.000
_cell.length_c   1.000
_cell.angle_alpha   90.00
_cell.angle_beta   90.00
_cell.angle_gamma   90.00
#
_symmetry.space_group_name_H-M   'P 1'
#
loop_
_entity.id
_entity.type
_entity.pdbx_description
1 polymer ?
#
loop_
_entity_poly.entity_id
_entity_poly.type
_entity_poly.pdbx_seq_one_letter_code
_entity_poly.pdbx_strand_id
1 'polypeptide(L)'
;MQLNIVELAKQGDTNAINTLIDQWVKLFNVTAKTSLKQNCLQIILESIEVPTQQLVVPLICDGLTNLGIQTSNPSSRTGTSNCW
;
A
#
# COMPACT_ATOMS: atom_id res chain seq x y z
N MET A 1 -14.51 10.45 13.25
CA MET A 1 -14.60 11.08 11.91
C MET A 1 -13.66 10.31 10.99
N GLN A 2 -14.11 9.16 10.44
CA GLN A 2 -13.23 8.20 9.73
C GLN A 2 -13.94 7.50 8.55
N LEU A 3 -15.28 7.43 8.58
CA LEU A 3 -16.11 6.85 7.51
C LEU A 3 -15.79 7.44 6.13
N ASN A 4 -15.65 8.77 6.06
CA ASN A 4 -15.43 9.47 4.80
C ASN A 4 -14.10 9.07 4.12
N ILE A 5 -13.05 8.75 4.88
CA ILE A 5 -11.75 8.39 4.31
C ILE A 5 -11.79 6.98 3.71
N VAL A 6 -12.46 6.03 4.36
CA VAL A 6 -12.61 4.66 3.83
C VAL A 6 -13.44 4.67 2.56
N GLU A 7 -14.52 5.44 2.51
CA GLU A 7 -15.37 5.56 1.31
C GLU A 7 -14.62 6.23 0.16
N LEU A 8 -13.88 7.31 0.41
CA LEU A 8 -13.02 7.95 -0.59
C LEU A 8 -11.94 7.00 -1.10
N ALA A 9 -11.31 6.23 -0.21
CA ALA A 9 -10.29 5.27 -0.62
C ALA A 9 -10.85 4.16 -1.52
N LYS A 10 -12.07 3.67 -1.23
CA LYS A 10 -12.79 2.71 -2.10
C LYS A 10 -13.13 3.28 -3.47
N GLN A 11 -13.30 4.59 -3.59
CA GLN A 11 -13.50 5.28 -4.87
C GLN A 11 -12.19 5.51 -5.65
N GLY A 12 -11.04 5.11 -5.08
CA GLY A 12 -9.73 5.31 -5.69
C GLY A 12 -9.08 6.66 -5.37
N ASP A 13 -9.58 7.40 -4.38
CA ASP A 13 -8.95 8.64 -3.93
C ASP A 13 -7.55 8.35 -3.35
N THR A 14 -6.52 8.83 -4.04
CA THR A 14 -5.13 8.54 -3.68
C THR A 14 -4.73 9.16 -2.35
N ASN A 15 -5.29 10.30 -1.95
CA ASN A 15 -4.97 10.93 -0.67
C ASN A 15 -5.60 10.18 0.50
N ALA A 16 -6.82 9.67 0.31
CA ALA A 16 -7.49 8.83 1.28
C ALA A 16 -6.77 7.49 1.45
N ILE A 17 -6.34 6.87 0.35
CA ILE A 17 -5.51 5.67 0.37
C ILE A 17 -4.18 5.94 1.07
N ASN A 18 -3.50 7.06 0.77
CA ASN A 18 -2.27 7.48 1.46
C ASN A 18 -2.47 7.55 2.97
N THR A 19 -3.55 8.23 3.39
CA THR A 19 -3.86 8.44 4.79
C THR A 19 -4.07 7.12 5.52
N LEU A 20 -4.78 6.17 4.91
CA LEU A 20 -5.01 4.84 5.49
C LEU A 20 -3.71 4.04 5.59
N ILE A 21 -2.92 4.01 4.52
CA ILE A 21 -1.63 3.30 4.51
C ILE A 21 -0.70 3.88 5.57
N ASP A 22 -0.57 5.21 5.62
CA ASP A 22 0.26 5.90 6.61
C ASP A 22 -0.18 5.53 8.04
N GLN A 23 -1.50 5.49 8.31
CA GLN A 23 -2.04 5.03 9.59
C GLN A 23 -1.68 3.58 9.92
N TRP A 24 -1.71 2.66 8.93
CA TRP A 24 -1.36 1.26 9.15
C TRP A 24 0.14 1.09 9.46
N VAL A 25 1.00 1.81 8.74
CA VAL A 25 2.46 1.64 8.86
C VAL A 25 3.08 2.49 9.97
N LYS A 26 2.34 3.45 10.53
CA LYS A 26 2.79 4.31 11.63
C LYS A 26 3.27 3.56 12.87
N LEU A 27 2.68 2.39 13.13
CA LEU A 27 3.08 1.49 14.23
C LEU A 27 4.50 0.92 14.07
N PHE A 28 5.06 0.97 12.86
CA PHE A 28 6.40 0.50 12.53
C PHE A 28 7.41 1.63 12.36
N ASN A 29 7.08 2.86 12.79
CA ASN A 29 7.89 4.06 12.55
C ASN A 29 8.20 4.26 11.05
N VAL A 30 7.26 3.86 10.19
CA VAL A 30 7.32 4.05 8.74
C VAL A 30 6.34 5.15 8.36
N THR A 31 6.73 5.96 7.38
CA THR A 31 5.86 6.91 6.70
C THR A 31 5.53 6.37 5.31
N ALA A 32 4.30 6.53 4.86
CA ALA A 32 3.90 6.13 3.52
C ALA A 32 3.70 7.35 2.60
N LYS A 33 4.16 7.21 1.37
CA LYS A 33 3.88 8.15 0.27
C LYS A 33 3.30 7.37 -0.89
N THR A 34 2.07 7.71 -1.28
CA THR A 34 1.42 7.13 -2.45
C THR A 34 1.42 8.08 -3.64
N SER A 35 1.50 7.53 -4.83
CA SER A 35 1.37 8.29 -6.08
C SER A 35 0.76 7.40 -7.15
N LEU A 36 -0.10 7.97 -8.00
CA LEU A 36 -0.63 7.25 -9.14
C LEU A 36 0.29 7.45 -10.35
N LYS A 37 0.88 6.38 -10.87
CA LYS A 37 1.70 6.39 -12.09
C LYS A 37 1.16 5.39 -13.09
N GLN A 38 0.79 5.87 -14.28
CA GLN A 38 0.32 5.01 -15.39
C GLN A 38 -0.81 4.06 -14.96
N ASN A 39 -1.79 4.58 -14.21
CA ASN A 39 -2.89 3.81 -13.61
C ASN A 39 -2.50 2.78 -12.52
N CYS A 40 -1.22 2.73 -12.12
CA CYS A 40 -0.76 1.93 -11.00
C CYS A 40 -0.58 2.80 -9.76
N LEU A 41 -1.06 2.32 -8.61
CA LEU A 41 -0.79 2.94 -7.33
C LEU A 41 0.63 2.55 -6.89
N GLN A 42 1.55 3.51 -6.94
CA GLN A 42 2.89 3.39 -6.38
C GLN A 42 2.84 3.76 -4.89
N ILE A 43 3.46 2.94 -4.05
CA ILE A 43 3.57 3.16 -2.60
C ILE A 43 5.05 3.12 -2.25
N ILE A 44 5.54 4.19 -1.66
CA ILE A 44 6.92 4.30 -1.15
C ILE A 44 6.82 4.34 0.37
N LEU A 45 7.60 3.46 1.01
CA LEU A 45 7.72 3.39 2.45
C LEU A 45 9.06 3.98 2.86
N GLU A 46 9.03 5.02 3.66
CA GLU A 46 10.21 5.68 4.20
C GLU A 46 10.30 5.40 5.70
N SER A 47 11.45 4.92 6.15
CA SER A 47 11.75 4.79 7.58
C SER A 47 13.22 5.02 7.83
N ILE A 48 13.53 5.43 9.06
CA ILE A 48 14.91 5.58 9.53
C ILE A 48 15.57 4.20 9.67
N GLU A 49 14.80 3.20 10.11
CA GLU A 49 15.22 1.81 10.19
C GLU A 49 14.19 0.96 9.43
N VAL A 50 14.62 0.28 8.37
CA VAL A 50 13.69 -0.48 7.52
C VAL A 50 13.20 -1.70 8.29
N PRO A 51 11.91 -1.75 8.70
CA PRO A 51 11.37 -2.93 9.37
C PRO A 51 11.32 -4.10 8.38
N THR A 52 11.22 -5.32 8.91
CA THR A 52 11.11 -6.52 8.08
C THR A 52 9.96 -6.36 7.09
N GLN A 53 10.27 -6.31 5.79
CA GLN A 53 9.27 -6.09 4.73
C GLN A 53 8.13 -7.11 4.77
N GLN A 54 8.42 -8.33 5.25
CA GLN A 54 7.43 -9.40 5.44
C GLN A 54 6.36 -9.07 6.50
N LEU A 55 6.54 -8.04 7.31
CA LEU A 55 5.52 -7.56 8.26
C LEU A 55 4.67 -6.44 7.67
N VAL A 56 5.33 -5.52 6.94
CA VAL A 56 4.67 -4.29 6.45
C VAL A 56 3.94 -4.53 5.12
N VAL A 57 4.53 -5.30 4.20
CA VAL A 57 3.93 -5.55 2.88
C VAL A 57 2.60 -6.29 3.00
N PRO A 58 2.47 -7.39 3.76
CA PRO A 58 1.18 -8.08 3.91
C PRO A 58 0.12 -7.19 4.55
N LEU A 59 0.47 -6.38 5.56
CA LEU A 59 -0.46 -5.46 6.20
C LEU A 59 -1.06 -4.47 5.20
N ILE A 60 -0.24 -3.89 4.33
CA ILE A 60 -0.70 -2.95 3.30
C ILE A 60 -1.54 -3.70 2.25
N CYS A 61 -1.08 -4.87 1.79
CA CYS A 61 -1.79 -5.67 0.79
C CYS A 61 -3.18 -6.12 1.28
N ASP A 62 -3.27 -6.59 2.52
CA ASP A 62 -4.55 -6.97 3.15
C ASP A 62 -5.46 -5.75 3.32
N GLY A 63 -4.91 -4.62 3.77
CA GLY A 63 -5.65 -3.37 3.89
C GLY A 63 -6.23 -2.89 2.55
N LEU A 64 -5.43 -2.93 1.48
CA LEU A 64 -5.87 -2.57 0.13
C LEU A 64 -6.90 -3.55 -0.43
N THR A 65 -6.73 -4.85 -0.17
CA THR A 65 -7.69 -5.89 -0.57
C THR A 65 -9.04 -5.68 0.10
N ASN A 66 -9.05 -5.29 1.38
CA ASN A 66 -10.27 -4.93 2.12
C ASN A 66 -10.95 -3.67 1.56
N LEU A 67 -10.21 -2.80 0.88
CA LEU A 67 -10.74 -1.65 0.15
C LEU A 67 -11.24 -2.01 -1.26
N GLY A 68 -11.10 -3.28 -1.69
CA GLY A 68 -11.45 -3.73 -3.03
C GLY A 68 -10.42 -3.36 -4.10
N ILE A 69 -9.23 -2.93 -3.70
CA ILE A 69 -8.14 -2.55 -4.61
C ILE A 69 -7.34 -3.81 -4.92
N GLN A 70 -7.24 -4.16 -6.20
CA GLN A 70 -6.44 -5.30 -6.62
C GLN A 70 -4.95 -5.01 -6.43
N THR A 71 -4.29 -5.83 -5.62
CA THR A 71 -2.85 -5.78 -5.44
C THR A 71 -2.20 -6.84 -6.32
N SER A 72 -1.20 -6.46 -7.11
CA SER A 72 -0.36 -7.43 -7.81
C SER A 72 0.61 -8.03 -6.79
N ASN A 73 0.26 -9.18 -6.22
CA ASN A 73 1.13 -9.88 -5.29
C ASN A 73 2.51 -10.18 -5.95
N PRO A 74 3.66 -9.87 -5.32
CA PRO A 74 4.97 -10.27 -5.86
C PRO A 74 5.16 -11.80 -5.95
N SER A 75 4.36 -12.62 -5.26
CA SER A 75 4.54 -14.08 -5.22
C SER A 75 3.86 -14.87 -6.35
N SER A 76 3.01 -14.25 -7.17
CA SER A 76 2.28 -14.95 -8.25
C SER A 76 2.73 -14.53 -9.65
N ARG A 77 4.03 -14.22 -9.81
CA ARG A 77 4.66 -14.15 -11.13
C ARG A 77 5.27 -15.52 -11.47
N THR A 78 4.42 -16.53 -11.68
CA THR A 78 4.81 -17.69 -12.49
C THR A 78 4.84 -17.24 -13.95
N GLY A 79 5.96 -16.62 -14.32
CA GLY A 79 6.19 -16.10 -15.65
C GLY A 79 7.64 -15.67 -15.73
N THR A 80 8.46 -16.57 -16.24
CA THR A 80 9.88 -16.40 -16.51
C THR A 80 10.17 -15.06 -17.20
N SER A 81 10.81 -14.13 -16.49
CA SER A 81 11.83 -13.25 -17.07
C SER A 81 12.58 -12.56 -15.94
N ASN A 82 13.63 -13.24 -15.49
CA ASN A 82 14.90 -12.67 -15.05
C ASN A 82 15.12 -11.21 -15.48
N CYS A 83 14.98 -10.28 -14.54
CA CYS A 83 15.69 -8.99 -14.52
C CYS A 83 15.96 -8.67 -13.04
N TRP A 84 17.22 -8.81 -12.64
CA TRP A 84 17.77 -8.09 -11.51
C TRP A 84 18.03 -6.64 -11.93
#